data_AF-A0A0Q9ETS3-F1
#
_entry.id   AF-A0A0Q9ETS3-F1
#
_cell.length_a   1.000
_cell.length_b   1.000
_cell.length_c   1.000
_cell.angle_alpha   90.00
_cell.angle_beta   90.00
_cell.angle_gamma   90.00
#
_symmetry.space_group_name_H-M   'P 1'
#
loop_
_entity.id
_entity.type
_entity.pdbx_description
1 polymer ?
#
loop_
_entity_poly.entity_id
_entity_poly.type
_entity_poly.pdbx_seq_one_letter_code
_entity_poly.pdbx_strand_id
1 'polypeptide(L)'
;MTTPDFALIEREARITNINLRTERHGDDKVRAVDLSIETRAENTLLDSFSKGLKESFFRKPGKGEQQDLPNISPQQLTQVIHAFLGAQKLPHTFEGYELEIVGLLEKDEPTTLVDVKLKKFEFAMLEGGFIELSFTASASHITGDELLELDAAQLREVNRISVVRPAEQEQKQAA
;
A
#
# COMPACT_ATOMS: atom_id res chain seq x y z
N MET A 1 -6.60 -11.54 -20.03
CA MET A 1 -6.81 -10.23 -19.37
C MET A 1 -5.73 -10.16 -18.30
N THR A 2 -4.74 -9.29 -18.46
CA THR A 2 -3.62 -9.18 -17.51
C THR A 2 -4.19 -8.62 -16.21
N THR A 3 -4.15 -9.39 -15.12
CA THR A 3 -4.45 -8.87 -13.78
C THR A 3 -3.52 -7.69 -13.55
N PRO A 4 -4.02 -6.50 -13.18
CA PRO A 4 -3.14 -5.39 -12.92
C PRO A 4 -2.30 -5.71 -11.68
N ASP A 5 -0.98 -5.59 -11.80
CA ASP A 5 -0.04 -5.94 -10.74
C ASP A 5 0.10 -4.75 -9.79
N PHE A 6 -0.58 -4.84 -8.65
CA PHE A 6 -0.39 -3.92 -7.53
C PHE A 6 0.97 -4.20 -6.89
N ALA A 7 1.81 -3.18 -6.70
CA ALA A 7 3.06 -3.31 -5.98
C ALA A 7 3.41 -2.00 -5.25
N LEU A 8 3.95 -2.14 -4.03
CA LEU A 8 4.57 -1.06 -3.27
C LEU A 8 6.00 -1.49 -2.94
N ILE A 9 6.96 -0.60 -3.11
CA ILE A 9 8.38 -0.92 -2.93
C ILE A 9 8.97 0.13 -2.04
N GLU A 10 9.49 -0.28 -0.89
CA GLU A 10 10.24 0.57 0.05
C GLU A 10 9.53 1.90 0.34
N ARG A 11 8.23 1.83 0.64
CA ARG A 11 7.39 3.01 0.90
C ARG A 11 7.23 3.27 2.37
N GLU A 12 7.31 4.54 2.76
CA GLU A 12 6.94 4.96 4.11
C GLU A 12 5.44 4.75 4.32
N ALA A 13 5.08 4.09 5.41
CA ALA A 13 3.71 3.79 5.76
C ALA A 13 3.52 3.74 7.28
N ARG A 14 2.31 4.06 7.72
CA ARG A 14 1.87 3.93 9.10
C ARG A 14 0.97 2.70 9.23
N ILE A 15 1.26 1.85 10.21
CA ILE A 15 0.32 0.82 10.66
C ILE A 15 -0.65 1.50 11.61
N THR A 16 -1.89 1.68 11.18
CA THR A 16 -2.89 2.43 11.94
C THR A 16 -3.66 1.57 12.91
N ASN A 17 -3.79 0.28 12.60
CA ASN A 17 -4.51 -0.66 13.45
C ASN A 17 -3.99 -2.09 13.25
N ILE A 18 -3.92 -2.84 14.35
CA ILE A 18 -3.64 -4.26 14.36
C ILE A 18 -4.85 -4.96 14.97
N ASN A 19 -5.53 -5.79 14.18
CA ASN A 19 -6.66 -6.57 14.65
C ASN A 19 -6.30 -8.06 14.66
N LEU A 20 -6.12 -8.60 15.86
CA LEU A 20 -5.91 -10.02 16.08
C LEU A 20 -7.23 -10.78 15.98
N ARG A 21 -7.19 -11.90 15.26
CA ARG A 21 -8.32 -12.81 15.11
C ARG A 21 -7.88 -14.25 15.31
N THR A 22 -8.82 -15.08 15.72
CA THR A 22 -8.65 -16.54 15.71
C THR A 22 -9.49 -17.09 14.58
N GLU A 23 -8.85 -17.77 13.64
CA GLU A 23 -9.52 -18.45 12.53
C GLU A 23 -9.53 -19.95 12.77
N ARG A 24 -10.62 -20.60 12.36
CA ARG A 24 -10.71 -22.06 12.38
C ARG A 24 -10.29 -22.59 11.02
N HIS A 25 -9.23 -23.37 11.00
CA HIS A 25 -8.76 -24.06 9.81
C HIS A 25 -9.01 -25.55 9.99
N GLY A 26 -10.21 -25.99 9.60
CA GLY A 26 -10.71 -27.32 9.96
C GLY A 26 -10.94 -27.44 11.46
N ASP A 27 -10.27 -28.41 12.10
CA ASP A 27 -10.31 -28.61 13.55
C ASP A 27 -9.28 -27.76 14.31
N ASP A 28 -8.32 -27.15 13.61
CA ASP A 28 -7.27 -26.33 14.22
C ASP A 28 -7.69 -24.86 14.37
N LYS A 29 -7.21 -24.22 15.44
CA LYS A 29 -7.32 -22.78 15.64
C LYS A 29 -5.99 -22.13 15.31
N VAL A 30 -6.00 -21.29 14.28
CA VAL A 30 -4.82 -20.53 13.87
C VAL A 30 -5.01 -19.06 14.20
N ARG A 31 -3.89 -18.38 14.48
CA ARG A 31 -3.89 -16.93 14.66
C ARG A 31 -3.79 -16.27 13.30
N ALA A 32 -4.59 -15.23 13.10
CA ALA A 32 -4.51 -14.38 11.94
C ALA A 32 -4.54 -12.91 12.40
N VAL A 33 -4.09 -12.03 11.53
CA VAL A 33 -4.00 -10.59 11.79
C VAL A 33 -4.53 -9.82 10.60
N ASP A 34 -5.29 -8.76 10.88
CA ASP A 34 -5.64 -7.72 9.91
C ASP A 34 -4.87 -6.45 10.30
N LEU A 35 -3.96 -6.02 9.42
CA LEU A 35 -3.19 -4.79 9.55
C LEU A 35 -3.83 -3.71 8.69
N SER A 36 -4.28 -2.61 9.29
CA SER A 36 -4.64 -1.40 8.54
C SER A 36 -3.40 -0.57 8.31
N ILE A 37 -3.13 -0.25 7.05
CA ILE A 37 -1.91 0.45 6.61
C ILE A 37 -2.32 1.71 5.86
N GLU A 38 -1.68 2.83 6.17
CA GLU A 38 -1.78 4.10 5.46
C GLU A 38 -0.41 4.46 4.85
N THR A 39 -0.38 4.79 3.57
CA THR A 39 0.85 5.19 2.87
C THR A 39 0.55 6.26 1.83
N ARG A 40 1.57 6.99 1.40
CA ARG A 40 1.48 7.93 0.29
C ARG A 40 2.12 7.31 -0.95
N ALA A 41 1.41 7.35 -2.06
CA ALA A 41 1.88 6.85 -3.34
C ALA A 41 1.67 7.87 -4.46
N GLU A 42 2.36 7.67 -5.58
CA GLU A 42 2.08 8.41 -6.81
C GLU A 42 0.73 7.99 -7.38
N ASN A 43 0.03 8.91 -8.06
CA ASN A 43 -1.27 8.63 -8.65
C ASN A 43 -1.23 7.59 -9.78
N THR A 44 -0.05 7.27 -10.30
CA THR A 44 0.19 6.17 -11.24
C THR A 44 -0.21 4.82 -10.64
N LEU A 45 -0.16 4.66 -9.32
CA LEU A 45 -0.58 3.44 -8.64
C LEU A 45 -2.07 3.11 -8.91
N LEU A 46 -2.91 4.10 -9.21
CA LEU A 46 -4.32 3.89 -9.56
C LEU A 46 -4.49 3.02 -10.82
N ASP A 47 -3.51 3.03 -11.73
CA ASP A 47 -3.53 2.18 -12.93
C ASP A 47 -3.42 0.68 -12.58
N SER A 48 -2.91 0.35 -11.38
CA SER A 48 -2.86 -1.01 -10.85
C SER A 48 -4.23 -1.53 -10.41
N PHE A 49 -5.26 -0.68 -10.37
CA PHE A 49 -6.64 -1.09 -10.11
C PHE A 49 -7.46 -1.10 -11.40
N SER A 50 -7.31 -0.04 -12.20
CA SER A 50 -7.88 0.04 -13.53
C SER A 50 -7.05 0.99 -14.37
N LYS A 51 -6.59 0.53 -15.53
CA LYS A 51 -5.86 1.36 -16.49
C LYS A 51 -6.70 2.60 -16.84
N GLY A 52 -6.13 3.78 -16.69
CA GLY A 52 -6.81 5.04 -17.00
C GLY A 52 -7.59 5.64 -15.82
N LEU A 53 -7.52 5.04 -14.63
CA LEU A 53 -8.30 5.50 -13.48
C LEU A 53 -7.82 6.87 -12.99
N LYS A 54 -6.51 7.13 -13.04
CA LYS A 54 -5.93 8.41 -12.61
C LYS A 54 -6.44 9.60 -13.42
N GLU A 55 -6.73 9.42 -14.71
CA GLU A 55 -7.26 10.47 -15.61
C GLU A 55 -8.67 10.92 -15.20
N SER A 56 -9.39 10.09 -14.43
CA SER A 56 -10.72 10.45 -13.89
C SER A 56 -10.63 11.42 -12.71
N PHE A 57 -9.45 11.49 -12.07
CA PHE A 57 -9.24 12.21 -10.81
C PHE A 57 -8.22 13.34 -10.92
N PHE A 58 -7.29 13.24 -11.86
CA PHE A 58 -6.20 14.18 -12.07
C PHE A 58 -6.19 14.74 -13.49
N ARG A 59 -5.89 16.04 -13.59
CA ARG A 59 -5.67 16.75 -14.85
C ARG A 59 -4.30 17.39 -14.88
N LYS A 60 -3.92 17.86 -16.06
CA LYS A 60 -2.74 18.71 -16.21
C LYS A 60 -2.97 20.05 -15.50
N PRO A 61 -1.92 20.62 -14.87
CA PRO A 61 -2.01 21.94 -14.25
C PRO A 61 -2.28 23.01 -15.33
N GLY A 62 -3.26 23.87 -15.08
CA GLY A 62 -3.60 25.02 -15.90
C GLY A 62 -2.63 26.18 -15.70
N LYS A 63 -2.69 27.19 -16.58
CA LYS A 63 -1.84 28.39 -16.48
C LYS A 63 -2.04 29.09 -15.13
N GLY A 64 -0.96 29.23 -14.35
CA GLY A 64 -0.98 29.86 -13.03
C GLY A 64 -1.20 28.91 -11.85
N GLU A 65 -1.47 27.63 -12.09
CA GLU A 65 -1.38 26.57 -11.08
C GLU A 65 0.10 26.11 -10.98
N GLN A 66 0.43 25.19 -10.06
CA GLN A 66 1.80 24.77 -9.76
C GLN A 66 2.48 24.08 -10.99
N GLN A 67 2.99 24.91 -11.90
CA GLN A 67 3.56 24.53 -13.21
C GLN A 67 5.10 24.51 -13.20
N ASP A 68 5.73 25.16 -12.22
CA ASP A 68 7.16 25.46 -12.22
C ASP A 68 7.88 24.82 -11.04
N LEU A 69 8.00 23.49 -11.06
CA LEU A 69 9.18 22.85 -10.50
C LEU A 69 10.00 22.30 -11.67
N PRO A 70 11.32 22.59 -11.76
CA PRO A 70 12.16 22.25 -12.91
C PRO A 70 12.26 20.75 -13.25
N ASN A 71 11.66 19.88 -12.43
CA ASN A 71 11.64 18.42 -12.60
C ASN A 71 10.23 17.84 -12.87
N ILE A 72 9.17 18.65 -13.00
CA ILE A 72 7.83 18.15 -13.31
C ILE A 72 7.68 18.07 -14.84
N SER A 73 7.56 16.85 -15.36
CA SER A 73 7.31 16.66 -16.79
C SER A 73 5.93 17.21 -17.15
N PRO A 74 5.75 17.98 -18.25
CA PRO A 74 4.48 18.61 -18.63
C PRO A 74 3.34 17.63 -18.96
N GLN A 75 3.61 16.32 -18.92
CA GLN A 75 2.63 15.24 -19.06
C GLN A 75 2.10 14.71 -17.72
N GLN A 76 2.65 15.12 -16.57
CA GLN A 76 2.21 14.65 -15.27
C GLN A 76 0.85 15.24 -14.90
N LEU A 77 -0.10 14.36 -14.56
CA LEU A 77 -1.42 14.74 -14.08
C LEU A 77 -1.30 15.07 -12.58
N THR A 78 -1.04 16.33 -12.23
CA THR A 78 -0.74 16.71 -10.85
C THR A 78 -1.89 17.40 -10.14
N GLN A 79 -2.85 17.96 -10.89
CA GLN A 79 -3.94 18.76 -10.34
C GLN A 79 -5.19 17.91 -10.13
N VAL A 80 -5.81 17.99 -8.96
CA VAL A 80 -7.04 17.25 -8.67
C VAL A 80 -8.24 17.88 -9.39
N ILE A 81 -9.05 17.06 -10.08
CA ILE A 81 -10.23 17.54 -10.83
C ILE A 81 -11.38 17.88 -9.86
N HIS A 82 -11.60 17.03 -8.86
CA HIS A 82 -12.71 17.12 -7.93
C HIS A 82 -12.21 17.15 -6.48
N ALA A 83 -11.62 18.26 -6.05
CA ALA A 83 -11.06 18.41 -4.70
C ALA A 83 -12.11 18.25 -3.57
N PHE A 84 -13.40 18.37 -3.88
CA PHE A 84 -14.49 18.14 -2.92
C PHE A 84 -14.83 16.64 -2.73
N LEU A 85 -14.36 15.77 -3.63
CA LEU A 85 -14.52 14.33 -3.43
C LEU A 85 -13.58 13.91 -2.29
N GLY A 86 -14.19 13.41 -1.21
CA GLY A 86 -13.43 12.77 -0.14
C GLY A 86 -12.77 11.48 -0.60
N ALA A 87 -12.31 10.68 0.36
CA ALA A 87 -11.69 9.41 0.08
C ALA A 87 -12.65 8.45 -0.66
N GLN A 88 -12.12 7.75 -1.67
CA GLN A 88 -12.85 6.86 -2.56
C GLN A 88 -12.53 5.41 -2.22
N LYS A 89 -13.56 4.58 -2.09
CA LYS A 89 -13.43 3.16 -1.77
C LYS A 89 -13.33 2.32 -3.03
N LEU A 90 -12.36 1.41 -3.05
CA LEU A 90 -12.17 0.42 -4.10
C LEU A 90 -12.48 -0.98 -3.54
N PRO A 91 -13.59 -1.61 -3.95
CA PRO A 91 -13.94 -2.97 -3.55
C PRO A 91 -13.12 -4.00 -4.34
N HIS A 92 -11.81 -3.81 -4.41
CA HIS A 92 -10.87 -4.73 -5.03
C HIS A 92 -10.12 -5.52 -3.95
N THR A 93 -9.63 -6.69 -4.32
CA THR A 93 -8.93 -7.58 -3.40
C THR A 93 -7.83 -8.30 -4.15
N PHE A 94 -6.67 -8.34 -3.54
CA PHE A 94 -5.51 -9.06 -4.04
C PHE A 94 -5.14 -10.16 -3.04
N GLU A 95 -4.73 -11.32 -3.52
CA GLU A 95 -4.41 -12.50 -2.71
C GLU A 95 -3.04 -13.05 -3.12
N GLY A 96 -2.38 -13.77 -2.21
CA GLY A 96 -1.06 -14.34 -2.47
C GLY A 96 0.07 -13.30 -2.54
N TYR A 97 -0.05 -12.20 -1.80
CA TYR A 97 0.98 -11.17 -1.71
C TYR A 97 1.95 -11.44 -0.56
N GLU A 98 3.13 -10.85 -0.63
CA GLU A 98 4.05 -10.75 0.49
C GLU A 98 4.09 -9.29 0.97
N LEU A 99 4.05 -9.11 2.29
CA LEU A 99 4.19 -7.82 2.95
C LEU A 99 5.44 -7.87 3.84
N GLU A 100 6.43 -7.06 3.49
CA GLU A 100 7.59 -6.81 4.32
C GLU A 100 7.40 -5.48 5.05
N ILE A 101 7.66 -5.48 6.36
CA ILE A 101 7.63 -4.30 7.21
C ILE A 101 8.99 -4.20 7.90
N VAL A 102 9.68 -3.08 7.68
CA VAL A 102 10.96 -2.80 8.31
C VAL A 102 10.92 -1.43 8.98
N GLY A 103 11.58 -1.31 10.13
CA GLY A 103 11.78 0.01 10.74
C GLY A 103 12.68 0.90 9.89
N LEU A 104 12.76 2.18 10.25
CA LEU A 104 13.56 3.16 9.50
C LEU A 104 15.06 3.12 9.88
N LEU A 105 15.44 2.36 10.90
CA LEU A 105 16.83 2.22 11.30
C LEU A 105 17.48 1.06 10.55
N GLU A 106 18.74 1.24 10.12
CA GLU A 106 19.50 0.24 9.34
C GLU A 106 19.68 -1.13 10.03
N LYS A 107 19.35 -1.23 11.32
CA LYS A 107 19.50 -2.46 12.12
C LYS A 107 18.19 -3.15 12.45
N ASP A 108 17.05 -2.60 12.03
CA ASP A 108 15.76 -3.23 12.29
C ASP A 108 15.61 -4.46 11.38
N GLU A 109 15.27 -5.61 11.98
CA GLU A 109 15.01 -6.83 11.23
C GLU A 109 13.64 -6.73 10.52
N PRO A 110 13.54 -7.10 9.23
CA PRO A 110 12.29 -7.03 8.51
C PRO A 110 11.32 -8.12 9.00
N THR A 111 10.09 -7.72 9.31
CA THR A 111 8.97 -8.64 9.54
C THR A 111 8.32 -8.95 8.20
N THR A 112 8.35 -10.22 7.80
CA THR A 112 7.81 -10.66 6.50
C THR A 112 6.56 -11.49 6.72
N LEU A 113 5.45 -11.09 6.12
CA LEU A 113 4.19 -11.81 6.10
C LEU A 113 3.93 -12.37 4.71
N VAL A 114 3.67 -13.67 4.62
CA VAL A 114 3.40 -14.39 3.37
C VAL A 114 1.91 -14.70 3.20
N ASP A 115 1.49 -14.98 1.97
CA ASP A 115 0.10 -15.28 1.59
C ASP A 115 -0.89 -14.21 2.10
N VAL A 116 -0.48 -12.96 1.99
CA VAL A 116 -1.23 -11.79 2.45
C VAL A 116 -2.36 -11.49 1.47
N LYS A 117 -3.54 -11.29 2.04
CA LYS A 117 -4.73 -10.80 1.35
C LYS A 117 -4.90 -9.30 1.57
N LEU A 118 -4.76 -8.51 0.51
CA LEU A 118 -4.96 -7.07 0.52
C LEU A 118 -6.41 -6.74 0.17
N LYS A 119 -7.08 -5.96 1.01
CA LYS A 119 -8.51 -5.64 0.87
C LYS A 119 -8.83 -4.25 1.42
N LYS A 120 -10.06 -3.79 1.22
CA LYS A 120 -10.58 -2.50 1.75
C LYS A 120 -9.70 -1.31 1.34
N PHE A 121 -9.35 -1.26 0.06
CA PHE A 121 -8.61 -0.13 -0.47
C PHE A 121 -9.45 1.13 -0.44
N GLU A 122 -8.85 2.21 0.03
CA GLU A 122 -9.41 3.54 0.05
C GLU A 122 -8.32 4.53 -0.35
N PHE A 123 -8.63 5.48 -1.23
CA PHE A 123 -7.66 6.48 -1.65
C PHE A 123 -8.23 7.89 -1.58
N ALA A 124 -7.42 8.84 -1.12
CA ALA A 124 -7.71 10.26 -1.19
C ALA A 124 -6.72 10.93 -2.15
N MET A 125 -7.23 11.86 -2.97
CA MET A 125 -6.42 12.58 -3.94
C MET A 125 -5.68 13.72 -3.24
N LEU A 126 -4.38 13.84 -3.49
CA LEU A 126 -3.55 14.93 -3.00
C LEU A 126 -3.04 15.77 -4.18
N GLU A 127 -2.98 17.07 -3.99
CA GLU A 127 -2.35 17.97 -4.95
C GLU A 127 -0.88 17.59 -5.18
N GLY A 128 -0.40 17.80 -6.41
CA GLY A 128 0.94 17.42 -6.82
C GLY A 128 1.05 15.98 -7.35
N GLY A 129 -0.07 15.32 -7.65
CA GLY A 129 -0.08 14.01 -8.31
C GLY A 129 0.15 12.82 -7.37
N PHE A 130 -0.21 12.98 -6.10
CA PHE A 130 -0.10 11.92 -5.10
C PHE A 130 -1.47 11.43 -4.67
N ILE A 131 -1.50 10.25 -4.08
CA ILE A 131 -2.64 9.73 -3.36
C ILE A 131 -2.21 9.36 -1.94
N GLU A 132 -3.11 9.56 -1.00
CA GLU A 132 -3.08 8.86 0.28
C GLU A 132 -3.83 7.55 0.08
N LEU A 133 -3.19 6.43 0.40
CA LEU A 133 -3.72 5.08 0.22
C LEU A 133 -3.86 4.41 1.57
N SER A 134 -5.06 3.94 1.88
CA SER A 134 -5.35 3.09 3.02
C SER A 134 -5.78 1.70 2.54
N PHE A 135 -5.25 0.64 3.13
CA PHE A 135 -5.67 -0.72 2.83
C PHE A 135 -5.49 -1.63 4.04
N THR A 136 -6.15 -2.79 4.01
CA THR A 136 -5.98 -3.84 5.02
C THR A 136 -5.18 -4.99 4.43
N ALA A 137 -4.06 -5.35 5.07
CA ALA A 137 -3.31 -6.56 4.82
C ALA A 137 -3.71 -7.64 5.84
N SER A 138 -4.28 -8.74 5.35
CA SER A 138 -4.69 -9.88 6.16
C SER A 138 -3.72 -11.03 5.99
N ALA A 139 -3.16 -11.53 7.08
CA ALA A 139 -2.26 -12.68 7.09
C ALA A 139 -2.72 -13.73 8.10
N SER A 140 -2.48 -15.00 7.76
CA SER A 140 -2.83 -16.16 8.59
C SER A 140 -1.58 -16.86 9.10
N HIS A 141 -1.73 -17.73 10.11
CA HIS A 141 -0.63 -18.50 10.71
C HIS A 141 0.45 -17.64 11.39
N ILE A 142 0.04 -16.54 12.02
CA ILE A 142 0.96 -15.62 12.70
C ILE A 142 1.52 -16.23 13.98
N THR A 143 2.84 -16.21 14.11
CA THR A 143 3.59 -16.65 15.28
C THR A 143 3.56 -15.61 16.41
N GLY A 144 4.03 -15.99 17.61
CA GLY A 144 4.12 -15.06 18.74
C GLY A 144 5.16 -13.95 18.53
N ASP A 145 6.28 -14.28 17.88
CA ASP A 145 7.40 -13.36 17.68
C ASP A 145 7.05 -12.32 16.60
N GLU A 146 6.44 -12.74 15.48
CA GLU A 146 5.93 -11.82 14.45
C GLU A 146 4.91 -10.83 15.03
N LEU A 147 4.07 -11.27 15.98
CA LEU A 147 3.12 -10.38 16.63
C LEU A 147 3.80 -9.29 17.46
N LEU A 148 4.88 -9.64 18.15
CA LEU A 148 5.66 -8.68 18.94
C LEU A 148 6.30 -7.63 18.03
N GLU A 149 6.85 -8.06 16.90
CA GLU A 149 7.44 -7.15 15.91
C GLU A 149 6.40 -6.23 15.26
N LEU A 150 5.21 -6.75 14.98
CA LEU A 150 4.09 -5.95 14.46
C LEU A 150 3.63 -4.90 15.48
N ASP A 151 3.54 -5.24 16.77
CA ASP A 151 3.22 -4.29 17.83
C ASP A 151 4.28 -3.19 17.93
N ALA A 152 5.56 -3.56 17.89
CA ALA A 152 6.66 -2.60 17.83
C ALA A 152 6.58 -1.71 16.59
N ALA A 153 6.25 -2.27 15.42
CA ALA A 153 6.06 -1.51 14.19
C ALA A 153 4.88 -0.53 14.27
N GLN A 154 3.78 -0.90 14.92
CA GLN A 154 2.65 0.02 15.14
C GLN A 154 3.05 1.23 16.00
N LEU A 155 3.89 1.03 17.01
CA LEU A 155 4.36 2.11 17.89
C LEU A 155 5.34 3.08 17.21
N ARG A 156 6.05 2.65 16.16
CA ARG A 156 7.07 3.47 15.46
C ARG A 156 6.49 4.64 14.64
N GLU A 157 5.16 4.77 14.52
CA GLU A 157 4.40 5.74 13.71
C GLU A 157 4.68 5.72 12.19
N VAL A 158 5.92 5.51 11.77
CA VAL A 158 6.35 5.34 10.38
C VAL A 158 7.26 4.13 10.26
N ASN A 159 6.94 3.27 9.30
CA ASN A 159 7.72 2.11 8.90
C ASN A 159 7.96 2.18 7.40
N ARG A 160 8.91 1.40 6.91
CA ARG A 160 9.06 1.15 5.49
C ARG A 160 8.40 -0.18 5.13
N ILE A 161 7.55 -0.18 4.12
CA ILE A 161 6.84 -1.36 3.65
C ILE A 161 7.17 -1.69 2.20
N SER A 162 7.19 -2.99 1.91
CA SER A 162 7.18 -3.52 0.55
C SER A 162 6.03 -4.50 0.40
N VAL A 163 5.24 -4.36 -0.65
CA VAL A 163 4.13 -5.23 -1.00
C VAL A 163 4.34 -5.71 -2.43
N VAL A 164 4.62 -6.99 -2.60
CA VAL A 164 4.96 -7.58 -3.90
C VAL A 164 4.32 -8.95 -4.05
N ARG A 165 4.10 -9.39 -5.29
CA ARG A 165 3.74 -10.79 -5.54
C ARG A 165 5.03 -11.64 -5.46
N PRO A 166 4.98 -12.88 -4.92
CA PRO A 166 6.16 -13.75 -4.81
C PRO A 166 6.93 -13.94 -6.12
N ALA A 167 6.25 -13.96 -7.27
CA ALA A 167 6.90 -14.10 -8.59
C ALA A 167 7.78 -12.88 -8.99
N GLU A 168 7.58 -11.70 -8.40
CA GLU A 168 8.34 -10.48 -8.69
C GLU A 168 9.59 -10.31 -7.81
N GLN A 169 9.71 -11.05 -6.69
CA GLN A 169 10.91 -10.99 -5.85
C GLN A 169 12.14 -11.61 -6.53
N GLU A 170 11.96 -12.67 -7.31
CA GLU A 170 13.06 -13.37 -7.98
C GLU A 170 13.78 -12.49 -9.02
N GLN A 171 13.09 -11.49 -9.58
CA GLN A 171 13.69 -10.51 -10.50
C GLN A 171 14.41 -9.37 -9.79
N LYS A 172 14.08 -9.07 -8.53
CA LYS A 172 14.73 -8.01 -7.75
C LYS A 172 15.97 -8.47 -6.99
N GLN A 173 16.07 -9.75 -6.66
CA GLN A 173 17.30 -10.31 -6.07
C GLN A 173 18.37 -10.63 -7.12
N ALA A 174 18.03 -10.58 -8.41
CA ALA A 174 18.92 -10.88 -9.53
C ALA A 174 19.40 -9.65 -10.32
N ALA A 175 19.08 -8.42 -9.88
CA ALA A 175 19.42 -7.16 -10.55
C ALA A 175 20.38 -6.29 -9.73
#